data_AF-A0A947WHK3-F1
#
_entry.id   AF-A0A947WHK3-F1
#
_cell.length_a   1.000
_cell.length_b   1.000
_cell.length_c   1.000
_cell.angle_alpha   90.00
_cell.angle_beta   90.00
_cell.angle_gamma   90.00
#
_symmetry.space_group_name_H-M   'P 1'
#
loop_
_entity.id
_entity.type
_entity.pdbx_description
1 polymer ?
#
loop_
_entity_poly.entity_id
_entity_poly.type
_entity_poly.pdbx_seq_one_letter_code
_entity_poly.pdbx_strand_id
1 'polypeptide(L)'
;MPFERTKHYFLKKRRTAILSLFGCVCVSGGLLFFSLKEFYIPVLPTNYLKEGVGKEEIVPPVAKHLDTPEAVKAIYMTQCVAGTPSFRQDLVDLVEETELNSIIIDVKDYSGGIGFLTDDPKLKEFVSDKCRAPDIKEFIEELHDKGIYVIARITVFQDPLYVQSYPEMAVKKASDGTVWKDY
;
A
#
# COMPACT_ATOMS: atom_id res chain seq x y z
N MET A 1 4.47 -23.91 -38.30
CA MET A 1 5.35 -25.09 -38.12
C MET A 1 6.29 -25.17 -39.32
N PRO A 2 7.52 -25.70 -39.20
CA PRO A 2 8.16 -26.38 -38.06
C PRO A 2 9.30 -25.52 -37.45
N PHE A 3 9.72 -25.62 -36.19
CA PHE A 3 9.99 -26.75 -35.29
C PHE A 3 11.40 -27.35 -35.46
N GLU A 4 12.36 -26.88 -34.67
CA GLU A 4 13.54 -27.69 -34.32
C GLU A 4 13.68 -27.80 -32.80
N ARG A 5 13.42 -29.03 -32.34
CA ARG A 5 13.76 -29.58 -31.03
C ARG A 5 15.18 -30.12 -31.14
N THR A 6 16.05 -29.78 -30.19
CA THR A 6 17.18 -30.64 -29.83
C THR A 6 17.03 -31.07 -28.38
N LYS A 7 16.78 -32.38 -28.21
CA LYS A 7 16.81 -33.10 -26.93
C LYS A 7 18.11 -33.91 -26.84
N HIS A 8 18.44 -34.27 -25.60
CA HIS A 8 19.36 -35.31 -25.14
C HIS A 8 20.83 -34.83 -24.96
N TYR A 9 21.52 -35.12 -23.86
CA TYR A 9 21.60 -36.40 -23.16
C TYR A 9 21.87 -36.25 -21.64
N PHE A 10 21.23 -37.12 -20.87
CA PHE A 10 21.51 -37.44 -19.47
C PHE A 10 22.81 -38.26 -19.41
N LEU A 11 23.79 -37.89 -18.59
CA LEU A 11 24.87 -38.79 -18.18
C LEU A 11 25.05 -38.79 -16.65
N LYS A 12 24.65 -39.93 -16.10
CA LYS A 12 24.79 -40.39 -14.71
C LYS A 12 26.09 -41.19 -14.62
N LYS A 13 27.06 -40.82 -13.77
CA LYS A 13 27.89 -41.85 -13.10
C LYS A 13 28.56 -41.38 -11.81
N ARG A 14 28.47 -42.30 -10.85
CA ARG A 14 28.83 -42.35 -9.42
C ARG A 14 30.34 -42.32 -9.10
N ARG A 15 30.62 -41.74 -7.92
CA ARG A 15 31.41 -42.21 -6.74
C ARG A 15 32.89 -42.61 -6.87
N THR A 16 33.69 -41.97 -6.01
CA THR A 16 34.87 -42.46 -5.27
C THR A 16 34.86 -41.68 -3.94
N ALA A 17 34.52 -42.21 -2.75
CA ALA A 17 35.12 -43.27 -1.94
C ALA A 17 36.58 -43.00 -1.54
N ILE A 18 36.79 -42.40 -0.36
CA ILE A 18 38.02 -42.54 0.44
C ILE A 18 37.57 -43.01 1.84
N LEU A 19 38.16 -44.13 2.27
CA LEU A 19 37.86 -44.88 3.48
C LEU A 19 39.02 -44.74 4.49
N SER A 20 38.69 -44.96 5.78
CA SER A 20 39.54 -45.42 6.90
C SER A 20 40.56 -44.41 7.49
N LEU A 21 40.82 -44.33 8.80
CA LEU A 21 40.84 -45.35 9.86
C LEU A 21 40.42 -44.82 11.26
N PHE A 22 39.63 -45.66 11.95
CA PHE A 22 39.70 -46.09 13.35
C PHE A 22 39.44 -45.14 14.53
N GLY A 23 38.41 -45.53 15.30
CA GLY A 23 38.15 -45.08 16.67
C GLY A 23 36.87 -45.71 17.22
N CYS A 24 36.84 -47.05 17.32
CA CYS A 24 35.73 -47.80 17.91
C CYS A 24 35.80 -47.69 19.44
N VAL A 25 34.82 -47.05 20.08
CA VAL A 25 34.44 -47.33 21.46
C VAL A 25 32.91 -47.37 21.52
N CYS A 26 32.37 -48.58 21.54
CA CYS A 26 30.99 -48.85 21.95
C CYS A 26 31.02 -49.25 23.42
N VAL A 27 30.48 -48.44 24.35
CA VAL A 27 29.98 -48.94 25.64
C VAL A 27 28.79 -48.09 26.13
N SER A 28 27.62 -48.72 26.07
CA SER A 28 26.43 -48.61 26.94
C SER A 28 25.74 -47.26 27.20
N GLY A 29 24.45 -47.23 26.84
CA GLY A 29 23.38 -46.91 27.80
C GLY A 29 23.18 -45.43 28.12
N GLY A 30 22.32 -44.76 27.36
CA GLY A 30 21.80 -43.46 27.74
C GLY A 30 20.65 -43.04 26.84
N LEU A 31 19.42 -43.13 27.37
CA LEU A 31 18.24 -42.45 26.83
C LEU A 31 18.53 -40.95 26.72
N LEU A 32 19.00 -40.50 25.56
CA LEU A 32 19.13 -39.09 25.25
C LEU A 32 17.81 -38.61 24.68
N PHE A 33 16.91 -38.23 25.60
CA PHE A 33 15.91 -37.20 25.37
C PHE A 33 16.59 -36.01 24.67
N PHE A 34 16.36 -35.84 23.37
CA PHE A 34 16.68 -34.60 22.67
C PHE A 34 15.74 -33.52 23.21
N SER A 35 16.17 -32.89 24.29
CA SER A 35 15.59 -31.67 24.84
C SER A 35 15.59 -30.62 23.73
N LEU A 36 14.40 -30.12 23.40
CA LEU A 36 14.18 -28.92 22.62
C LEU A 36 14.95 -27.78 23.30
N LYS A 37 16.18 -27.53 22.84
CA LYS A 37 16.86 -26.28 23.14
C LYS A 37 16.08 -25.19 22.42
N GLU A 38 15.29 -24.50 23.22
CA GLU A 38 14.59 -23.26 22.94
C GLU A 38 15.40 -22.37 22.01
N PHE A 39 14.83 -22.13 20.83
CA PHE A 39 15.28 -21.08 19.94
C PHE A 39 14.89 -19.76 20.60
N TYR A 40 15.79 -19.26 21.45
CA TYR A 40 15.65 -18.00 22.16
C TYR A 40 15.70 -16.86 21.13
N ILE A 41 14.53 -16.34 20.74
CA ILE A 41 14.43 -15.09 19.98
C ILE A 41 14.62 -13.96 21.00
N PRO A 42 15.64 -13.08 20.87
CA PRO A 42 15.74 -11.92 21.74
C PRO A 42 14.56 -11.00 21.44
N VAL A 43 13.58 -10.99 22.35
CA VAL A 43 12.50 -9.99 22.38
C VAL A 43 13.17 -8.62 22.51
N LEU A 44 12.90 -7.71 21.57
CA LEU A 44 13.42 -6.36 21.60
C LEU A 44 13.05 -5.70 22.95
N PRO A 45 13.98 -4.99 23.61
CA PRO A 45 13.71 -4.35 24.89
C PRO A 45 12.60 -3.31 24.74
N THR A 46 11.58 -3.42 25.58
CA THR A 46 10.36 -2.58 25.65
C THR A 46 10.62 -1.12 26.10
N ASN A 47 11.84 -0.63 25.98
CA ASN A 47 12.25 0.66 26.52
C ASN A 47 11.92 1.85 25.60
N TYR A 48 11.33 1.62 24.43
CA TYR A 48 10.85 2.67 23.54
C TYR A 48 9.53 3.36 23.98
N LEU A 49 8.95 2.97 25.12
CA LEU A 49 7.71 3.57 25.66
C LEU A 49 7.93 4.43 26.92
N LYS A 50 9.16 4.81 27.25
CA LYS A 50 9.43 5.69 28.39
C LYS A 50 10.24 6.91 27.98
N GLU A 51 9.56 7.84 27.32
CA GLU A 51 9.86 9.26 27.49
C GLU A 51 8.54 10.03 27.35
N GLY A 52 8.17 10.72 28.43
CA GLY A 52 6.92 11.44 28.56
C GLY A 52 6.93 12.69 27.69
N VAL A 53 6.25 12.61 26.55
CA VAL A 53 5.62 13.76 25.91
C VAL A 53 4.14 13.64 26.23
N GLY A 54 3.57 14.69 26.83
CA GLY A 54 2.14 14.72 27.17
C GLY A 54 1.32 14.34 25.95
N LYS A 55 0.59 13.24 26.05
CA LYS A 55 -0.39 12.85 25.04
C LYS A 55 -1.55 13.83 25.16
N GLU A 56 -1.49 14.90 24.39
CA GLU A 56 -2.72 15.55 23.96
C GLU A 56 -3.47 14.47 23.17
N GLU A 57 -4.59 14.01 23.74
CA GLU A 57 -5.39 12.96 23.13
C GLU A 57 -6.00 13.57 21.86
N ILE A 58 -5.41 13.26 20.70
CA ILE A 58 -5.90 13.70 19.41
C ILE A 58 -7.23 12.98 19.21
N VAL A 59 -8.33 13.57 19.67
CA VAL A 59 -9.66 13.09 19.36
C VAL A 59 -9.83 13.27 17.85
N PRO A 60 -9.91 12.19 17.05
CA PRO A 60 -10.09 12.35 15.62
C PRO A 60 -11.39 13.11 15.40
N PRO A 61 -11.44 14.08 14.48
CA PRO A 61 -12.67 14.78 14.18
C PRO A 61 -13.73 13.76 13.79
N VAL A 62 -14.89 13.83 14.44
CA VAL A 62 -16.01 12.93 14.16
C VAL A 62 -16.59 13.32 12.81
N ALA A 63 -16.11 12.68 11.74
CA ALA A 63 -16.67 12.87 10.41
C ALA A 63 -18.07 12.24 10.36
N LYS A 64 -19.01 12.92 9.70
CA LYS A 64 -20.30 12.33 9.33
C LYS A 64 -20.03 11.18 8.35
N HIS A 65 -20.54 10.00 8.67
CA HIS A 65 -20.48 8.84 7.81
C HIS A 65 -21.90 8.48 7.38
N LEU A 66 -22.09 8.29 6.07
CA LEU A 66 -23.31 7.69 5.54
C LEU A 66 -23.13 6.18 5.48
N ASP A 67 -24.20 5.43 5.77
CA ASP A 67 -24.22 3.99 5.54
C ASP A 67 -24.02 3.71 4.06
N THR A 68 -23.27 2.65 3.75
CA THR A 68 -23.07 2.23 2.37
C THR A 68 -24.42 1.84 1.74
N PRO A 69 -24.82 2.44 0.60
CA PRO A 69 -26.05 2.07 -0.08
C PRO A 69 -26.06 0.59 -0.49
N GLU A 70 -27.23 -0.03 -0.51
CA GLU A 70 -27.39 -1.43 -0.97
C GLU A 70 -26.87 -1.62 -2.41
N ALA A 71 -27.18 -0.65 -3.29
CA ALA A 71 -26.63 -0.56 -4.63
C ALA A 71 -25.92 0.78 -4.81
N VAL A 72 -24.60 0.72 -5.02
CA VAL A 72 -23.77 1.89 -5.27
C VAL A 72 -23.85 2.28 -6.75
N LYS A 73 -24.33 3.49 -7.02
CA LYS A 73 -24.45 4.06 -8.37
C LYS A 73 -23.64 5.36 -8.39
N ALA A 74 -22.37 5.23 -8.76
CA ALA A 74 -21.39 6.29 -8.58
C ALA A 74 -20.92 6.90 -9.90
N ILE A 75 -20.68 8.21 -9.89
CA ILE A 75 -19.85 8.89 -10.88
C ILE A 75 -18.44 9.12 -10.32
N TYR A 76 -17.47 9.27 -11.22
CA TYR A 76 -16.08 9.52 -10.86
C TYR A 76 -15.69 10.97 -11.10
N MET A 77 -15.08 11.57 -10.08
CA MET A 77 -14.59 12.94 -10.05
C MET A 77 -13.09 12.93 -9.75
N THR A 78 -12.29 13.43 -10.70
CA THR A 78 -10.85 13.61 -10.48
C THR A 78 -10.59 14.73 -9.47
N GLN A 79 -9.38 14.76 -8.89
CA GLN A 79 -9.01 15.83 -7.95
C GLN A 79 -9.05 17.23 -8.59
N CYS A 80 -8.82 17.34 -9.90
CA CYS A 80 -8.91 18.60 -10.64
C CYS A 80 -10.38 19.06 -10.76
N VAL A 81 -11.30 18.12 -11.03
CA VAL A 81 -12.73 18.43 -11.11
C VAL A 81 -13.25 18.83 -9.73
N ALA A 82 -12.90 18.08 -8.69
CA ALA A 82 -13.25 18.43 -7.30
C ALA A 82 -12.73 19.82 -6.88
N GLY A 83 -11.58 20.23 -7.43
CA GLY A 83 -11.01 21.57 -7.23
C GLY A 83 -11.58 22.67 -8.13
N THR A 84 -12.52 22.36 -9.03
CA THR A 84 -13.14 23.31 -9.95
C THR A 84 -14.63 23.48 -9.60
N PRO A 85 -15.03 24.52 -8.85
CA PRO A 85 -16.37 24.64 -8.28
C PRO A 85 -17.51 24.54 -9.29
N SER A 86 -17.38 25.15 -10.47
CA SER A 86 -18.43 25.08 -11.49
C SER A 86 -18.63 23.65 -12.01
N PHE A 87 -17.53 22.95 -12.31
CA PHE A 87 -17.61 21.61 -12.90
C PHE A 87 -17.99 20.55 -11.86
N ARG A 88 -17.52 20.66 -10.61
CA ARG A 88 -17.99 19.74 -9.57
C ARG A 88 -19.48 19.93 -9.29
N GLN A 89 -20.00 21.16 -9.37
CA GLN A 89 -21.44 21.41 -9.19
C GLN A 89 -22.27 20.73 -10.26
N ASP A 90 -21.88 20.81 -11.54
CA ASP A 90 -22.57 20.11 -12.63
C ASP A 90 -22.68 18.59 -12.37
N LEU A 91 -21.65 17.99 -11.73
CA LEU A 91 -21.67 16.58 -11.35
C LEU A 91 -22.53 16.30 -10.13
N VAL A 92 -22.61 17.22 -9.16
CA VAL A 92 -23.52 17.10 -8.02
C VAL A 92 -24.96 17.19 -8.49
N ASP A 93 -25.27 18.15 -9.37
CA ASP A 93 -26.60 18.34 -9.96
C ASP A 93 -27.01 17.07 -10.72
N LEU A 94 -26.10 16.47 -11.50
CA LEU A 94 -26.34 15.19 -12.17
C LEU A 94 -26.71 14.07 -11.17
N VAL A 95 -26.09 14.04 -9.99
CA VAL A 95 -26.43 13.06 -8.95
C VAL A 95 -27.81 13.33 -8.35
N GLU A 96 -28.16 14.59 -8.11
CA GLU A 96 -29.46 14.99 -7.55
C GLU A 96 -30.63 14.78 -8.55
N GLU A 97 -30.36 14.87 -9.86
CA GLU A 97 -31.37 14.77 -10.91
C GLU A 97 -31.58 13.35 -11.46
N THR A 98 -30.74 12.38 -11.09
CA THR A 98 -30.77 11.02 -11.63
C THR A 98 -30.88 9.96 -10.53
N GLU A 99 -30.81 8.68 -10.90
CA GLU A 99 -30.80 7.57 -9.95
C GLU A 99 -29.44 7.34 -9.27
N LEU A 100 -28.43 8.16 -9.59
CA LEU A 100 -27.13 8.12 -8.94
C LEU A 100 -27.26 8.46 -7.46
N ASN A 101 -26.37 7.92 -6.64
CA ASN A 101 -26.39 8.13 -5.19
C ASN A 101 -25.01 8.29 -4.56
N SER A 102 -23.96 8.25 -5.38
CA SER A 102 -22.59 8.20 -4.90
C SER A 102 -21.63 8.99 -5.79
N ILE A 103 -20.54 9.48 -5.21
CA ILE A 103 -19.44 10.13 -5.95
C ILE A 103 -18.11 9.53 -5.48
N ILE A 104 -17.30 9.10 -6.44
CA ILE A 104 -15.91 8.71 -6.20
C ILE A 104 -15.04 9.95 -6.41
N ILE A 105 -14.26 10.34 -5.40
CA ILE A 105 -13.38 11.53 -5.46
C ILE A 105 -11.93 11.08 -5.26
N ASP A 106 -11.03 11.54 -6.15
CA ASP A 106 -9.60 11.35 -5.93
C ASP A 106 -9.10 12.13 -4.72
N VAL A 107 -8.64 11.40 -3.71
CA VAL A 107 -7.82 11.93 -2.61
C VAL A 107 -6.34 11.93 -3.00
N LYS A 108 -5.92 10.93 -3.79
CA LYS A 108 -4.59 10.84 -4.40
C LYS A 108 -4.68 10.16 -5.76
N ASP A 109 -4.29 10.88 -6.81
CA ASP A 109 -4.34 10.35 -8.17
C ASP A 109 -3.07 9.57 -8.56
N TYR A 110 -3.01 9.12 -9.81
CA TYR A 110 -1.90 8.33 -10.35
C TYR A 110 -0.60 9.12 -10.52
N SER A 111 -0.63 10.46 -10.42
CA SER A 111 0.58 11.27 -10.41
C SER A 111 1.30 11.20 -9.07
N GLY A 112 0.62 10.69 -8.03
CA GLY A 112 1.12 10.65 -6.66
C GLY A 112 0.73 11.87 -5.81
N GLY A 113 0.19 12.91 -6.45
CA GLY A 113 -0.22 14.14 -5.76
C GLY A 113 -1.49 13.96 -4.91
N ILE A 114 -1.47 14.53 -3.71
CA ILE A 114 -2.60 14.59 -2.79
C ILE A 114 -3.52 15.78 -3.16
N GLY A 115 -4.81 15.51 -3.28
CA GLY A 115 -5.81 16.45 -3.78
C GLY A 115 -6.41 17.41 -2.76
N PHE A 116 -5.88 17.46 -1.53
CA PHE A 116 -6.40 18.32 -0.46
C PHE A 116 -5.28 18.92 0.39
N LEU A 117 -5.59 19.98 1.14
CA LEU A 117 -4.65 20.61 2.07
C LEU A 117 -4.57 19.83 3.37
N THR A 118 -3.35 19.66 3.88
CA THR A 118 -3.07 18.92 5.12
C THR A 118 -2.04 19.66 5.97
N ASP A 119 -2.23 19.60 7.28
CA ASP A 119 -1.28 20.09 8.27
C ASP A 119 -0.25 19.01 8.66
N ASP A 120 -0.42 17.77 8.21
CA ASP A 120 0.54 16.70 8.47
C ASP A 120 1.86 17.00 7.74
N PRO A 121 2.97 17.22 8.47
CA PRO A 121 4.25 17.57 7.88
C PRO A 121 4.78 16.47 6.95
N LYS A 122 4.38 15.20 7.11
CA LYS A 122 4.79 14.08 6.26
C LYS A 122 4.07 14.06 4.91
N LEU A 123 2.88 14.65 4.85
CA LEU A 123 2.05 14.66 3.64
C LEU A 123 2.19 15.96 2.85
N LYS A 124 2.64 17.04 3.52
CA LYS A 124 2.72 18.39 2.96
C LYS A 124 3.56 18.48 1.67
N GLU A 125 4.65 17.72 1.57
CA GLU A 125 5.49 17.68 0.36
C GLU A 125 4.84 16.98 -0.84
N PHE A 126 3.80 16.16 -0.59
CA PHE A 126 3.09 15.40 -1.62
C PHE A 126 1.76 16.04 -2.04
N VAL A 127 1.40 17.20 -1.46
CA VAL A 127 0.21 17.95 -1.87
C VAL A 127 0.41 18.47 -3.29
N SER A 128 -0.58 18.21 -4.15
CA SER A 128 -0.56 18.65 -5.54
C SER A 128 -0.66 20.18 -5.62
N ASP A 129 0.26 20.80 -6.38
CA ASP A 129 0.19 22.24 -6.70
C ASP A 129 -0.75 22.55 -7.86
N LYS A 130 -1.08 21.54 -8.68
CA LYS A 130 -1.84 21.73 -9.93
C LYS A 130 -3.34 21.54 -9.72
N CYS A 131 -3.70 20.44 -9.08
CA CYS A 131 -5.08 20.01 -8.93
C CYS A 131 -5.33 19.62 -7.49
N ARG A 132 -6.13 20.42 -6.79
CA ARG A 132 -6.57 20.16 -5.42
C ARG A 132 -7.87 20.90 -5.13
N ALA A 133 -8.65 20.39 -4.17
CA ALA A 133 -9.79 21.05 -3.58
C ALA A 133 -9.42 21.51 -2.17
N PRO A 134 -9.10 22.81 -1.97
CA PRO A 134 -8.76 23.34 -0.64
C PRO A 134 -9.90 23.21 0.38
N ASP A 135 -11.14 23.27 -0.12
CA ASP A 135 -12.41 23.24 0.60
C ASP A 135 -13.05 21.83 0.59
N ILE A 136 -12.24 20.77 0.44
CA ILE A 136 -12.77 19.42 0.30
C ILE A 136 -13.58 18.96 1.52
N LYS A 137 -13.27 19.48 2.71
CA LYS A 137 -13.96 19.09 3.95
C LYS A 137 -15.40 19.60 3.92
N GLU A 138 -15.55 20.88 3.62
CA GLU A 138 -16.83 21.56 3.46
C GLU A 138 -17.64 20.92 2.32
N PHE A 139 -16.99 20.58 1.20
CA PHE A 139 -17.63 19.91 0.08
C PHE A 139 -18.15 18.51 0.45
N ILE A 140 -17.36 17.71 1.16
CA ILE A 140 -17.81 16.37 1.62
C ILE A 140 -18.98 16.49 2.60
N GLU A 141 -18.97 17.48 3.49
CA GLU A 141 -20.09 17.75 4.39
C GLU A 141 -21.37 18.07 3.62
N GLU A 142 -21.29 18.93 2.60
CA GLU A 142 -22.41 19.25 1.71
C GLU A 142 -22.97 18.00 1.01
N LEU A 143 -22.10 17.14 0.46
CA LEU A 143 -22.51 15.89 -0.16
C LEU A 143 -23.24 14.98 0.84
N HIS A 144 -22.72 14.86 2.06
CA HIS A 144 -23.35 14.07 3.11
C HIS A 144 -24.69 14.64 3.58
N ASP A 145 -24.86 15.97 3.56
CA ASP A 145 -26.13 16.64 3.86
C ASP A 145 -27.18 16.40 2.77
N LYS A 146 -26.74 16.27 1.52
CA LYS A 146 -27.57 15.83 0.39
C LYS A 146 -27.82 14.31 0.36
N GLY A 147 -27.22 13.54 1.27
CA GLY A 147 -27.35 12.08 1.30
C GLY A 147 -26.54 11.36 0.21
N ILE A 148 -25.58 12.04 -0.41
CA ILE A 148 -24.70 11.50 -1.45
C ILE A 148 -23.54 10.74 -0.78
N TYR A 149 -23.40 9.45 -1.10
CA TYR A 149 -22.36 8.60 -0.54
C TYR A 149 -21.00 8.86 -1.21
N VAL A 150 -19.99 9.26 -0.44
CA VAL A 150 -18.68 9.63 -0.96
C VAL A 150 -17.67 8.49 -0.83
N ILE A 151 -16.96 8.20 -1.92
CA ILE A 151 -15.91 7.18 -1.97
C ILE A 151 -14.57 7.84 -2.23
N ALA A 152 -13.65 7.77 -1.27
CA ALA A 152 -12.28 8.26 -1.44
C ALA A 152 -11.46 7.30 -2.30
N ARG A 153 -10.98 7.77 -3.47
CA ARG A 153 -10.04 7.03 -4.32
C ARG A 153 -8.61 7.42 -3.99
N ILE A 154 -7.79 6.40 -3.72
CA ILE A 154 -6.36 6.54 -3.44
C ILE A 154 -5.60 5.59 -4.36
N THR A 155 -4.79 6.14 -5.26
CA THR A 155 -3.86 5.32 -6.05
C THR A 155 -2.68 4.89 -5.18
N VAL A 156 -2.39 3.60 -5.10
CA VAL A 156 -1.38 3.09 -4.15
C VAL A 156 -0.01 2.89 -4.80
N PHE A 157 0.10 2.02 -5.82
CA PHE A 157 1.39 1.61 -6.37
C PHE A 157 1.90 2.44 -7.54
N GLN A 158 0.99 3.06 -8.30
CA GLN A 158 1.37 4.02 -9.34
C GLN A 158 1.55 5.40 -8.69
N ASP A 159 2.75 5.61 -8.15
CA ASP A 159 3.11 6.83 -7.42
C ASP A 159 4.51 7.32 -7.83
N PRO A 160 4.63 7.97 -9.00
CA PRO A 160 5.90 8.47 -9.48
C PRO A 160 6.44 9.65 -8.65
N LEU A 161 5.58 10.33 -7.87
CA LEU A 161 6.00 11.40 -6.96
C LEU A 161 6.74 10.81 -5.75
N TYR A 162 6.16 9.79 -5.10
CA TYR A 162 6.78 9.13 -3.95
C TYR A 162 8.09 8.43 -4.31
N VAL A 163 8.17 7.83 -5.51
CA VAL A 163 9.38 7.19 -6.02
C VAL A 163 10.58 8.15 -6.18
N GLN A 164 10.35 9.46 -6.35
CA GLN A 164 11.44 10.44 -6.43
C GLN A 164 12.16 10.59 -5.08
N SER A 165 11.41 10.59 -3.98
CA SER A 165 11.96 10.68 -2.62
C SER A 165 12.41 9.32 -2.07
N TYR A 166 11.77 8.22 -2.51
CA TYR A 166 12.00 6.85 -2.00
C TYR A 166 12.23 5.84 -3.14
N PRO A 167 13.31 5.99 -3.95
CA PRO A 167 13.57 5.12 -5.10
C PRO A 167 13.83 3.66 -4.72
N GLU A 168 14.23 3.39 -3.47
CA GLU A 168 14.44 2.05 -2.95
C GLU A 168 13.13 1.24 -2.82
N MET A 169 11.99 1.93 -2.70
CA MET A 169 10.64 1.37 -2.59
C MET A 169 9.99 1.12 -3.95
N ALA A 170 10.61 1.59 -5.05
CA ALA A 170 10.08 1.40 -6.40
C ALA A 170 10.26 -0.04 -6.90
N VAL A 171 9.45 -0.42 -7.89
CA VAL A 171 9.69 -1.64 -8.68
C VAL A 171 11.01 -1.47 -9.45
N LYS A 172 11.88 -2.48 -9.37
CA LYS A 172 13.22 -2.46 -10.00
C LYS A 172 13.31 -3.43 -11.16
N LYS A 173 14.07 -3.06 -12.20
CA LYS A 173 14.38 -3.93 -13.33
C LYS A 173 15.29 -5.06 -12.86
N ALA A 174 14.98 -6.29 -13.28
CA ALA A 174 15.83 -7.45 -12.99
C ALA A 174 17.20 -7.38 -13.70
N SER A 175 17.31 -6.64 -14.81
CA SER A 175 18.52 -6.56 -15.64
C SER A 175 19.66 -5.76 -15.00
N ASP A 176 19.34 -4.63 -14.36
CA ASP A 176 20.33 -3.65 -13.88
C ASP A 176 20.00 -3.08 -12.49
N GLY A 177 18.89 -3.51 -11.87
CA GLY A 177 18.46 -3.02 -10.55
C GLY A 177 17.94 -1.58 -10.54
N THR A 178 17.85 -0.90 -11.69
CA THR A 178 17.34 0.47 -11.79
C THR A 178 15.82 0.51 -11.63
N VAL A 179 15.27 1.69 -11.30
CA VAL A 179 13.81 1.90 -11.24
C VAL A 179 13.18 1.57 -12.59
N TRP A 180 12.17 0.70 -12.58
CA TRP A 180 11.37 0.37 -13.77
C TRP A 180 10.41 1.52 -14.10
N LYS A 181 10.18 1.77 -15.40
CA LYS A 181 9.29 2.81 -15.91
C LYS A 181 8.49 2.26 -17.09
N ASP A 182 7.20 2.61 -17.16
CA ASP A 182 6.27 2.39 -18.26
C ASP A 182 6.13 3.66 -19.10
N TYR A 183 6.99 3.81 -20.10
CA TYR A 183 6.85 4.89 -21.10
C TYR A 183 6.08 4.40 -22.33
#